data_AF-A0A165R717-F1
#
_entry.id   AF-A0A165R717-F1
#
_cell.length_a   1.000
_cell.length_b   1.000
_cell.length_c   1.000
_cell.angle_alpha   90.00
_cell.angle_beta   90.00
_cell.angle_gamma   90.00
#
_symmetry.space_group_name_H-M   'P 1'
#
loop_
_entity.id
_entity.type
_entity.pdbx_description
1 polymer ?
#
loop_
_entity_poly.entity_id
_entity_poly.type
_entity_poly.pdbx_seq_one_letter_code
_entity_poly.pdbx_strand_id
1 'polypeptide(L)'
;LDPPPPSFSRPVPQYVAYEPFPTMVTLGLGKDLGDGFMEMPPPSVVQPHPFARHDVQEADWLRFLADIKAAGKLSTRENVTAAVLPMTMNLGLTGMLVSKGIQNRQIKKKQEPCGRLVDAWNSYFFLPRRLEVILAKG
;
A
#
# COMPACT_ATOMS: atom_id res chain seq x y z
N LEU A 1 -9.52 -5.14 0.28
CA LEU A 1 -8.91 -6.23 -0.49
C LEU A 1 -9.54 -7.51 0.02
N ASP A 2 -10.29 -8.22 -0.82
CA ASP A 2 -11.03 -9.41 -0.43
C ASP A 2 -10.80 -10.53 -1.47
N PRO A 3 -10.06 -11.60 -1.15
CA PRO A 3 -9.36 -11.80 0.13
C PRO A 3 -8.18 -10.81 0.29
N PRO A 4 -7.70 -10.57 1.53
CA PRO A 4 -6.49 -9.79 1.76
C PRO A 4 -5.27 -10.47 1.12
N PRO A 5 -4.24 -9.70 0.70
CA PRO A 5 -2.98 -10.27 0.23
C PRO A 5 -2.37 -11.20 1.30
N PRO A 6 -1.89 -12.40 0.94
CA PRO A 6 -1.29 -13.34 1.91
C PRO A 6 -0.13 -12.73 2.71
N SER A 7 0.57 -11.77 2.12
CA SER A 7 1.69 -11.05 2.71
C SER A 7 1.29 -10.22 3.94
N PHE A 8 0.01 -9.85 4.09
CA PHE A 8 -0.49 -9.11 5.25
C PHE A 8 -0.44 -9.94 6.53
N SER A 9 -0.42 -11.27 6.42
CA SER A 9 -0.28 -12.18 7.55
C SER A 9 1.18 -12.59 7.82
N ARG A 10 2.14 -12.17 6.97
CA ARG A 10 3.55 -12.53 7.14
C ARG A 10 4.16 -11.73 8.31
N PRO A 11 4.68 -12.40 9.36
CA PRO A 11 5.25 -11.71 10.51
C PRO A 11 6.44 -10.85 10.10
N VAL A 12 6.60 -9.72 10.77
CA VAL A 12 7.74 -8.82 10.56
C VAL A 12 8.98 -9.44 11.19
N PRO A 13 10.09 -9.59 10.46
CA PRO A 13 11.34 -10.04 11.04
C PRO A 13 11.81 -9.09 12.16
N GLN A 14 11.94 -9.62 13.37
CA GLN A 14 12.35 -8.83 14.55
C GLN A 14 13.87 -8.68 14.68
N TYR A 15 14.63 -9.52 13.98
CA TYR A 15 16.10 -9.58 14.05
C TYR A 15 16.79 -8.80 12.94
N VAL A 16 16.03 -8.12 12.08
CA VAL A 16 16.57 -7.39 10.94
C VAL A 16 16.78 -5.93 11.31
N ALA A 17 18.01 -5.45 11.15
CA ALA A 17 18.31 -4.03 11.19
C ALA A 17 17.86 -3.39 9.86
N TYR A 18 16.87 -2.52 9.94
CA TYR A 18 16.37 -1.76 8.79
C TYR A 18 17.24 -0.53 8.59
N GLU A 19 18.17 -0.60 7.63
CA GLU A 19 19.03 0.52 7.27
C GLU A 19 18.25 1.57 6.47
N PRO A 20 18.52 2.87 6.66
CA PRO A 20 17.98 3.89 5.78
C PRO A 20 18.44 3.68 4.33
N PHE A 21 17.56 3.97 3.38
CA PHE A 21 17.87 3.93 1.96
C PHE A 21 17.27 5.18 1.27
N PRO A 22 17.84 5.63 0.14
CA PRO A 22 17.31 6.79 -0.58
C PRO A 22 15.94 6.48 -1.18
N THR A 23 15.14 7.53 -1.44
CA THR A 23 13.88 7.38 -2.18
C THR A 23 14.13 6.70 -3.53
N MET A 24 13.34 5.66 -3.81
CA MET A 24 13.38 4.94 -5.08
C MET A 24 12.07 5.17 -5.84
N VAL A 25 12.14 5.24 -7.17
CA VAL A 25 11.00 5.61 -8.02
C VAL A 25 10.72 4.52 -9.04
N THR A 26 9.46 4.14 -9.18
CA THR A 26 8.96 3.32 -10.30
C THR A 26 8.08 4.18 -11.20
N LEU A 27 8.30 4.10 -12.50
CA LEU A 27 7.52 4.84 -13.49
C LEU A 27 6.24 4.09 -13.87
N GLY A 28 5.17 4.87 -14.06
CA GLY A 28 3.94 4.37 -14.66
C GLY A 28 4.15 4.02 -16.14
N LEU A 29 3.40 3.05 -16.64
CA LEU A 29 3.43 2.62 -18.05
C LEU A 29 2.57 3.50 -18.96
N GLY A 30 1.78 4.42 -18.41
CA GLY A 30 0.88 5.28 -19.16
C GLY A 30 0.42 6.49 -18.34
N LYS A 31 -0.71 7.08 -18.76
CA LYS A 31 -1.23 8.33 -18.19
C LYS A 31 -2.10 8.08 -16.97
N ASP A 32 -2.73 6.92 -16.90
CA ASP A 32 -3.68 6.55 -15.87
C ASP A 32 -3.13 5.41 -15.01
N LEU A 33 -3.54 5.36 -13.74
CA LEU A 33 -3.14 4.28 -12.81
C LEU A 33 -3.56 2.88 -13.31
N GLY A 34 -4.60 2.81 -14.16
CA GLY A 34 -5.06 1.57 -14.80
C GLY A 34 -4.11 1.01 -15.86
N ASP A 35 -3.19 1.82 -16.39
CA ASP A 35 -2.13 1.36 -17.31
C ASP A 35 -1.09 0.52 -16.54
N GLY A 36 -0.92 0.82 -15.26
CA GLY A 36 -0.01 0.11 -14.35
C GLY A 36 1.39 0.70 -14.32
N PHE A 37 2.31 -0.08 -13.77
CA PHE A 37 3.71 0.30 -13.51
C PHE A 37 4.64 -0.79 -14.02
N MET A 38 5.93 -0.48 -14.14
CA MET A 38 6.94 -1.49 -14.43
C MET A 38 6.93 -2.59 -13.37
N GLU A 39 6.82 -3.85 -13.80
CA GLU A 39 6.79 -5.04 -12.95
C GLU A 39 8.20 -5.46 -12.50
N MET A 40 8.98 -4.50 -12.03
CA MET A 40 10.30 -4.69 -11.45
C MET A 40 10.41 -3.84 -10.18
N PRO A 41 11.29 -4.19 -9.22
CA PRO A 41 11.57 -3.30 -8.12
C PRO A 41 12.09 -1.93 -8.64
N PRO A 42 11.81 -0.83 -7.91
CA PRO A 42 12.41 0.46 -8.19
C PRO A 42 13.94 0.36 -8.29
N PRO A 43 14.62 1.04 -9.21
CA PRO A 43 16.08 1.05 -9.24
C PRO A 43 16.67 1.56 -7.91
N SER A 44 17.72 0.89 -7.43
CA SER A 44 18.43 1.26 -6.21
C SER A 44 19.94 1.25 -6.41
N VAL A 45 20.62 2.17 -5.75
CA VAL A 45 22.10 2.20 -5.66
C VAL A 45 22.61 1.40 -4.45
N VAL A 46 21.72 0.95 -3.56
CA VAL A 46 22.07 0.21 -2.34
C VAL A 46 22.04 -1.30 -2.61
N GLN A 47 23.06 -2.02 -2.14
CA GLN A 47 23.14 -3.48 -2.27
C GLN A 47 23.38 -4.19 -0.92
N PRO A 48 22.70 -5.31 -0.62
CA PRO A 48 21.59 -5.87 -1.41
C PRO A 48 20.38 -4.93 -1.41
N HIS A 49 19.54 -5.03 -2.45
CA HIS A 49 18.41 -4.13 -2.68
C HIS A 49 17.56 -3.91 -1.41
N PRO A 50 17.11 -2.67 -1.12
CA PRO A 50 16.35 -2.36 0.10
C PRO A 50 15.13 -3.26 0.31
N PHE A 51 14.43 -3.66 -0.76
CA PHE A 51 13.33 -4.64 -0.63
C PHE A 51 13.76 -5.94 0.05
N ALA A 52 14.89 -6.52 -0.34
CA ALA A 52 15.38 -7.75 0.29
C ALA A 52 15.76 -7.54 1.76
N ARG A 53 16.38 -6.39 2.08
CA ARG A 53 16.70 -6.01 3.46
C ARG A 53 15.46 -5.74 4.32
N HIS A 54 14.36 -5.36 3.69
CA HIS A 54 13.12 -4.98 4.37
C HIS A 54 12.04 -6.07 4.29
N ASP A 55 12.39 -7.33 3.96
CA ASP A 55 11.44 -8.44 3.79
C ASP A 55 10.29 -8.11 2.81
N VAL A 56 10.62 -7.46 1.70
CA VAL A 56 9.73 -7.30 0.55
C VAL A 56 10.21 -8.24 -0.55
N GLN A 57 9.41 -9.25 -0.82
CA GLN A 57 9.66 -10.22 -1.88
C GLN A 57 9.05 -9.70 -3.18
N GLU A 58 9.55 -10.22 -4.30
CA GLU A 58 9.05 -9.86 -5.63
C GLU A 58 7.54 -10.07 -5.76
N ALA A 59 7.02 -11.20 -5.27
CA ALA A 59 5.60 -11.50 -5.29
C ALA A 59 4.75 -10.46 -4.53
N ASP A 60 5.27 -9.88 -3.44
CA ASP A 60 4.53 -8.86 -2.68
C ASP A 60 4.43 -7.56 -3.49
N TRP A 61 5.55 -7.16 -4.12
CA TRP A 61 5.62 -5.97 -4.95
C TRP A 61 4.72 -6.11 -6.19
N LEU A 62 4.82 -7.23 -6.90
CA LEU A 62 3.97 -7.52 -8.05
C LEU A 62 2.48 -7.55 -7.66
N ARG A 63 2.15 -8.11 -6.50
CA ARG A 63 0.77 -8.11 -6.02
C ARG A 63 0.27 -6.71 -5.71
N PHE A 64 1.08 -5.88 -5.06
CA PHE A 64 0.76 -4.47 -4.83
C PHE A 64 0.50 -3.73 -6.15
N LEU A 65 1.38 -3.88 -7.14
CA LEU A 65 1.23 -3.26 -8.45
C LEU A 65 -0.05 -3.72 -9.18
N ALA A 66 -0.37 -5.01 -9.11
CA ALA A 66 -1.58 -5.56 -9.70
C ALA A 66 -2.85 -5.01 -9.03
N ASP A 67 -2.85 -4.89 -7.70
CA ASP A 67 -3.95 -4.31 -6.94
C ASP A 67 -4.19 -2.83 -7.32
N ILE A 68 -3.11 -2.03 -7.45
CA ILE A 68 -3.20 -0.63 -7.90
C ILE A 68 -3.73 -0.53 -9.34
N LYS A 69 -3.23 -1.36 -10.25
CA LYS A 69 -3.69 -1.41 -11.64
C LYS A 69 -5.17 -1.77 -11.73
N ALA A 70 -5.63 -2.75 -10.94
CA ALA A 70 -7.03 -3.14 -10.88
C ALA A 70 -7.91 -1.99 -10.36
N ALA A 71 -7.52 -1.35 -9.26
CA ALA A 71 -8.23 -0.19 -8.72
C ALA A 71 -8.24 0.99 -9.70
N GLY A 72 -7.14 1.24 -10.40
CA GLY A 72 -7.05 2.30 -11.41
C GLY A 72 -7.99 2.06 -12.60
N LYS A 73 -8.09 0.81 -13.08
CA LYS A 73 -9.04 0.45 -14.14
C LYS A 73 -10.49 0.64 -13.72
N LEU A 74 -10.82 0.34 -12.46
CA LEU A 74 -12.15 0.58 -11.90
C LEU A 74 -12.43 2.08 -11.81
N SER A 75 -11.50 2.89 -11.30
CA SER A 75 -11.64 4.35 -11.26
C SER A 75 -11.89 4.98 -12.65
N THR A 76 -11.23 4.49 -13.70
CA THR A 76 -11.43 5.00 -15.07
C THR A 76 -12.77 4.55 -15.66
N ARG A 77 -13.24 3.33 -15.35
CA ARG A 77 -14.50 2.76 -15.88
C ARG A 77 -15.74 3.19 -15.07
N GLU A 78 -15.59 3.46 -13.79
CA GLU A 78 -16.65 3.73 -12.81
C GLU A 78 -16.79 5.23 -12.47
N ASN A 79 -16.56 6.12 -13.44
CA ASN A 79 -17.13 7.49 -13.37
C ASN A 79 -18.68 7.50 -13.44
N VAL A 80 -19.32 6.33 -13.30
CA VAL A 80 -20.76 6.15 -13.11
C VAL A 80 -20.99 5.67 -11.67
N THR A 81 -21.25 6.64 -10.79
CA THR A 81 -22.02 6.53 -9.53
C THR A 81 -21.94 5.23 -8.72
N ALA A 82 -21.25 5.26 -7.57
CA ALA A 82 -21.67 4.50 -6.39
C ALA A 82 -21.16 5.15 -5.10
N ALA A 83 -22.02 5.97 -4.50
CA ALA A 83 -22.08 6.06 -3.06
C ALA A 83 -22.48 4.68 -2.49
N VAL A 84 -22.19 4.49 -1.20
CA VAL A 84 -22.65 3.40 -0.32
C VAL A 84 -21.74 2.16 -0.26
N LEU A 85 -20.89 2.11 0.77
CA LEU A 85 -20.70 0.88 1.55
C LEU A 85 -20.76 1.24 3.05
N PRO A 86 -21.71 0.70 3.84
CA PRO A 86 -21.67 0.78 5.29
C PRO A 86 -20.67 -0.28 5.77
N MET A 87 -19.58 0.17 6.39
CA MET A 87 -18.63 -0.73 7.04
C MET A 87 -19.18 -1.12 8.40
N THR A 88 -19.98 -2.19 8.46
CA THR A 88 -20.34 -2.86 9.71
C THR A 88 -19.10 -3.58 10.25
N MET A 89 -18.34 -2.90 11.12
CA MET A 89 -17.36 -3.56 11.98
C MET A 89 -18.10 -4.29 13.10
N ASN A 90 -18.34 -5.59 12.92
CA ASN A 90 -18.84 -6.42 14.02
C ASN A 90 -17.65 -6.87 14.89
N LEU A 91 -17.69 -6.40 16.12
CA LEU A 91 -16.73 -6.60 17.19
C LEU A 91 -16.62 -8.08 17.60
N GLY A 92 -15.39 -8.58 17.73
CA GLY A 92 -15.05 -9.89 18.30
C GLY A 92 -13.82 -9.81 19.22
N LEU A 93 -14.05 -9.26 20.41
CA LEU A 93 -13.41 -9.53 21.72
C LEU A 93 -11.96 -10.08 21.78
N THR A 94 -11.02 -9.21 22.22
CA THR A 94 -10.04 -9.32 23.35
C THR A 94 -8.64 -8.76 23.02
N GLY A 95 -8.22 -7.72 23.76
CA GLY A 95 -6.79 -7.31 23.87
C GLY A 95 -6.46 -5.81 23.80
N MET A 96 -6.86 -5.02 24.82
CA MET A 96 -6.12 -3.95 25.56
C MET A 96 -4.86 -3.29 24.90
N LEU A 97 -4.54 -1.98 24.85
CA LEU A 97 -5.12 -0.68 25.27
C LEU A 97 -4.25 0.50 24.72
N VAL A 98 -4.79 1.72 24.85
CA VAL A 98 -4.18 3.07 24.82
C VAL A 98 -4.38 3.90 23.55
N SER A 99 -5.47 4.66 23.58
CA SER A 99 -5.71 5.89 22.83
C SER A 99 -4.80 7.04 23.32
N LYS A 100 -4.18 7.77 22.40
CA LYS A 100 -3.94 9.22 22.53
C LYS A 100 -4.14 9.87 21.16
N GLY A 101 -5.05 10.84 21.15
CA GLY A 101 -5.59 11.44 19.94
C GLY A 101 -4.55 12.16 19.09
N ILE A 102 -4.65 11.94 17.78
CA ILE A 102 -4.33 12.95 16.79
C ILE A 102 -5.64 13.30 16.08
N GLN A 103 -5.82 14.60 15.97
CA GLN A 103 -7.02 15.32 15.65
C GLN A 103 -7.49 15.02 14.22
N ASN A 104 -8.73 14.55 14.11
CA ASN A 104 -9.53 14.46 12.88
C ASN A 104 -9.72 15.82 12.21
N ARG A 105 -8.81 16.27 11.34
CA ARG A 105 -9.09 17.50 10.56
C ARG A 105 -8.76 17.51 9.06
N GLN A 106 -8.26 16.44 8.43
CA GLN A 106 -8.05 16.47 6.97
C GLN A 106 -8.37 15.19 6.16
N ILE A 107 -8.81 14.07 6.75
CA ILE A 107 -9.07 12.81 6.01
C ILE A 107 -10.51 12.74 5.45
N LYS A 108 -10.98 13.82 4.81
CA LYS A 108 -12.25 13.84 4.04
C LYS A 108 -12.13 14.64 2.74
N LYS A 109 -10.96 14.69 2.13
CA LYS A 109 -10.92 14.85 0.66
C LYS A 109 -11.19 13.46 0.09
N LYS A 110 -12.12 13.34 -0.85
CA LYS A 110 -12.43 12.08 -1.55
C LYS A 110 -11.12 11.42 -1.99
N GLN A 111 -10.61 10.46 -1.21
CA GLN A 111 -9.43 9.72 -1.61
C GLN A 111 -9.90 8.77 -2.70
N GLU A 112 -9.34 8.95 -3.89
CA GLU A 112 -9.54 8.05 -5.02
C GLU A 112 -9.28 6.60 -4.58
N PRO A 113 -10.00 5.60 -5.13
CA PRO A 113 -9.88 4.19 -4.75
C PRO A 113 -8.43 3.69 -4.61
N CYS A 114 -7.54 4.14 -5.50
CA CYS A 114 -6.11 3.81 -5.46
C CYS A 114 -5.39 4.36 -4.21
N GLY A 115 -5.72 5.57 -3.75
CA GLY A 115 -5.12 6.16 -2.55
C GLY A 115 -5.45 5.35 -1.28
N ARG A 116 -6.71 4.94 -1.13
CA ARG A 116 -7.11 4.04 -0.03
C ARG A 116 -6.42 2.67 -0.09
N LEU A 117 -6.14 2.18 -1.29
CA LEU A 117 -5.44 0.92 -1.49
C LEU A 117 -3.97 1.03 -1.06
N VAL A 118 -3.30 2.11 -1.42
CA VAL A 118 -1.94 2.42 -0.94
C VAL A 118 -1.90 2.54 0.58
N ASP A 119 -2.83 3.28 1.17
CA ASP A 119 -2.91 3.44 2.62
C ASP A 119 -3.07 2.09 3.33
N ALA A 120 -3.87 1.17 2.76
CA ALA A 120 -4.03 -0.18 3.31
C ALA A 120 -2.73 -1.00 3.22
N TRP A 121 -2.08 -1.01 2.06
CA TRP A 121 -0.80 -1.71 1.87
C TRP A 121 0.31 -1.14 2.77
N ASN A 122 0.38 0.18 2.93
CA ASN A 122 1.30 0.81 3.86
C ASN A 122 1.03 0.38 5.30
N SER A 123 -0.23 0.43 5.73
CA SER A 123 -0.61 0.11 7.11
C SER A 123 -0.34 -1.36 7.47
N TYR A 124 -0.68 -2.29 6.58
CA TYR A 124 -0.61 -3.72 6.88
C TYR A 124 0.71 -4.39 6.47
N PHE A 125 1.47 -3.82 5.53
CA PHE A 125 2.64 -4.50 4.96
C PHE A 125 3.92 -3.66 4.97
N PHE A 126 3.91 -2.47 4.36
CA PHE A 126 5.15 -1.69 4.16
C PHE A 126 5.65 -0.97 5.43
N LEU A 127 4.79 -0.25 6.17
CA LEU A 127 5.20 0.49 7.37
C LEU A 127 5.75 -0.42 8.48
N PRO A 128 5.17 -1.61 8.74
CA PRO A 128 5.77 -2.58 9.65
C PRO A 128 7.19 -3.01 9.23
N ARG A 129 7.50 -2.93 7.94
CA ARG A 129 8.82 -3.20 7.33
C ARG A 129 9.67 -1.94 7.14
N ARG A 130 9.31 -0.82 7.77
CA ARG A 130 10.02 0.47 7.67
C ARG A 130 10.13 0.99 6.23
N LEU A 131 9.12 0.70 5.42
CA LEU A 131 8.96 1.22 4.05
C LEU A 131 7.67 2.02 3.98
N GLU A 132 7.65 3.04 3.13
CA GLU A 132 6.44 3.77 2.78
C GLU A 132 6.39 3.90 1.26
N VAL A 133 5.23 3.59 0.69
CA VAL A 133 4.97 3.76 -0.74
C VAL A 133 4.01 4.92 -0.92
N ILE A 134 4.35 5.85 -1.82
CA ILE A 134 3.54 7.02 -2.12
C ILE A 134 3.24 7.05 -3.61
N LEU A 135 1.98 7.31 -3.98
CA LEU A 135 1.62 7.65 -5.35
C LEU A 135 1.81 9.15 -5.58
N ALA A 136 2.62 9.50 -6.56
CA ALA A 136 2.84 10.88 -6.98
C ALA A 136 2.51 11.02 -8.47
N LYS A 137 1.94 12.18 -8.83
CA LYS A 137 1.75 12.57 -10.23
C LYS A 137 3.03 13.24 -10.73
N GLY A 138 3.61 12.69 -11.79
CA GLY A 138 4.74 13.26 -12.52
C GLY A 138 4.33 14.27 -13.59
#